data_AF-A0A1C1CQA5-F1
#
_entry.id   AF-A0A1C1CQA5-F1
#
_cell.length_a   1.000
_cell.length_b   1.000
_cell.length_c   1.000
_cell.angle_alpha   90.00
_cell.angle_beta   90.00
_cell.angle_gamma   90.00
#
_symmetry.space_group_name_H-M   'P 1'
#
loop_
_entity.id
_entity.type
_entity.pdbx_description
1 polymer ?
#
loop_
_entity_poly.entity_id
_entity_poly.type
_entity_poly.pdbx_seq_one_letter_code
_entity_poly.pdbx_strand_id
1 'polypeptide(L)'
;MPIIGTCFFAVGALVIVNAVLSYLPDAFPTEIPSVMAGSAFMRFSFGAGFPLFAPAMYHNLGIHWASSLLGFLGLAYVPIPFLFYFVSIHPPVSKAWSSG
;
A
#
# COMPACT_ATOMS: atom_id res chain seq x y z
N MET A 1 -22.99 14.69 -4.53
CA MET A 1 -22.16 14.95 -5.73
C MET A 1 -21.08 13.87 -5.87
N PRO A 2 -21.42 12.64 -6.29
CA PRO A 2 -20.46 11.54 -6.38
C PRO A 2 -19.34 11.78 -7.40
N ILE A 3 -19.57 12.60 -8.44
CA ILE A 3 -18.63 12.83 -9.54
C ILE A 3 -17.31 13.47 -9.06
N ILE A 4 -17.39 14.55 -8.29
CA ILE A 4 -16.20 15.25 -7.79
C ILE A 4 -15.38 14.34 -6.86
N GLY A 5 -16.07 13.59 -5.99
CA GLY A 5 -15.44 12.61 -5.11
C GLY A 5 -14.72 11.50 -5.88
N THR A 6 -15.37 10.94 -6.90
CA THR A 6 -14.76 9.93 -7.78
C THR A 6 -13.58 10.51 -8.56
N CYS A 7 -13.66 11.75 -9.04
CA CYS A 7 -12.52 12.41 -9.70
C CYS A 7 -11.31 12.49 -8.77
N PHE A 8 -11.48 12.96 -7.54
CA PHE A 8 -10.38 13.08 -6.59
C PHE A 8 -9.79 11.71 -6.21
N PHE A 9 -10.66 10.73 -5.95
CA PHE A 9 -10.25 9.35 -5.67
C PHE A 9 -9.50 8.71 -6.85
N ALA A 10 -9.99 8.90 -8.08
CA ALA A 10 -9.37 8.36 -9.28
C ALA A 10 -7.99 8.98 -9.54
N VAL A 11 -7.86 10.31 -9.40
CA VAL A 11 -6.56 10.99 -9.55
C VAL A 11 -5.55 10.43 -8.55
N GLY A 12 -5.91 10.33 -7.26
CA GLY A 12 -5.04 9.75 -6.24
C GLY A 12 -4.65 8.30 -6.54
N ALA A 13 -5.62 7.47 -6.91
CA ALA A 13 -5.37 6.07 -7.27
C ALA A 13 -4.44 5.94 -8.49
N LEU A 14 -4.62 6.78 -9.52
CA LEU A 14 -3.78 6.79 -10.71
C LEU A 14 -2.35 7.23 -10.39
N VAL A 15 -2.17 8.28 -9.58
CA VAL A 15 -0.84 8.76 -9.18
C VAL A 15 -0.07 7.66 -8.44
N ILE A 16 -0.72 6.99 -7.48
CA ILE A 16 -0.09 5.88 -6.73
C ILE A 16 0.27 4.73 -7.66
N VAL A 17 -0.63 4.31 -8.54
CA VAL A 17 -0.38 3.20 -9.47
C VAL A 17 0.77 3.55 -10.41
N ASN A 18 0.81 4.76 -10.97
CA ASN A 18 1.93 5.19 -11.82
C ASN A 18 3.25 5.24 -11.04
N ALA A 19 3.26 5.79 -9.82
CA ALA A 19 4.45 5.85 -8.98
C ALA A 19 5.01 4.45 -8.71
N VAL A 20 4.16 3.48 -8.38
CA VAL A 20 4.57 2.08 -8.15
C VAL A 20 5.11 1.46 -9.44
N LEU A 21 4.40 1.59 -10.56
CA LEU A 21 4.82 1.00 -11.84
C LEU A 21 6.13 1.59 -12.37
N SER A 22 6.44 2.85 -12.09
CA SER A 22 7.73 3.47 -12.44
C SER A 22 8.83 3.17 -11.43
N TYR A 23 8.50 2.97 -10.14
CA TYR A 23 9.46 2.67 -9.08
C TYR A 23 9.94 1.21 -9.10
N LEU A 24 9.04 0.25 -9.34
CA LEU A 24 9.36 -1.17 -9.40
C LEU A 24 10.50 -1.52 -10.39
N PRO A 25 10.50 -1.06 -11.65
CA PRO A 25 11.56 -1.37 -12.60
C PRO A 25 12.90 -0.69 -12.25
N ASP A 26 12.88 0.45 -11.55
CA ASP A 26 14.09 1.14 -11.10
C ASP A 26 14.72 0.42 -9.89
N ALA A 27 13.89 -0.06 -8.96
CA ALA A 27 14.36 -0.81 -7.80
C ALA A 27 14.75 -2.27 -8.12
N PHE A 28 14.09 -2.91 -9.09
CA PHE A 28 14.28 -4.33 -9.42
C PHE A 28 14.45 -4.56 -10.93
N PRO A 29 15.59 -4.13 -11.53
CA PRO A 29 15.78 -4.17 -12.97
C PRO A 29 15.84 -5.59 -13.57
N THR A 30 16.27 -6.59 -12.79
CA THR A 30 16.37 -7.98 -13.26
C THR A 30 15.04 -8.74 -13.20
N GLU A 31 14.20 -8.41 -12.21
CA GLU A 31 12.99 -9.19 -11.87
C GLU A 31 11.69 -8.43 -12.16
N ILE A 32 11.71 -7.49 -13.11
CA ILE A 32 10.58 -6.60 -13.45
C ILE A 32 9.28 -7.38 -13.69
N PRO A 33 9.25 -8.46 -14.52
CA PRO A 33 7.99 -9.16 -14.82
C PRO A 33 7.37 -9.84 -13.59
N SER A 34 8.21 -10.42 -12.73
CA SER A 34 7.78 -11.12 -11.51
C SER A 34 7.27 -10.13 -10.46
N VAL A 35 8.02 -9.05 -10.21
CA VAL A 35 7.62 -8.02 -9.23
C VAL A 35 6.35 -7.29 -9.69
N MET A 36 6.24 -6.99 -10.99
CA MET A 36 5.02 -6.39 -11.54
C MET A 36 3.82 -7.33 -11.41
N ALA A 37 3.98 -8.63 -11.73
CA ALA A 37 2.94 -9.63 -11.51
C ALA A 37 2.56 -9.76 -10.03
N GLY A 38 3.54 -9.74 -9.12
CA GLY A 38 3.33 -9.79 -7.67
C GLY A 38 2.55 -8.58 -7.15
N SER A 39 2.84 -7.38 -7.63
CA SER A 39 2.10 -6.16 -7.27
C SER A 39 0.65 -6.21 -7.76
N ALA A 40 0.43 -6.68 -8.99
CA ALA A 40 -0.90 -6.89 -9.54
C ALA A 40 -1.67 -7.96 -8.76
N PHE A 41 -1.00 -9.07 -8.43
CA PHE A 41 -1.56 -10.15 -7.62
C PHE A 41 -2.05 -9.62 -6.27
N MET A 42 -1.21 -8.92 -5.51
CA MET A 42 -1.59 -8.36 -4.21
C MET A 42 -2.77 -7.39 -4.34
N ARG A 43 -2.79 -6.55 -5.39
CA ARG A 43 -3.91 -5.64 -5.67
C ARG A 43 -5.22 -6.40 -5.93
N PHE A 44 -5.18 -7.45 -6.75
CA PHE A 44 -6.38 -8.26 -7.02
C PHE A 44 -6.79 -9.10 -5.81
N SER A 45 -5.84 -9.60 -5.01
CA SER A 45 -6.14 -10.31 -3.77
C SER A 45 -6.94 -9.43 -2.80
N PHE A 46 -6.56 -8.16 -2.62
CA PHE A 46 -7.33 -7.22 -1.81
C PHE A 46 -8.65 -6.82 -2.49
N GLY A 47 -8.65 -6.59 -3.80
CA GLY A 47 -9.85 -6.25 -4.55
C GLY A 47 -10.92 -7.35 -4.56
N ALA A 48 -10.50 -8.62 -4.59
CA ALA A 48 -11.38 -9.79 -4.55
C ALA A 48 -11.68 -10.25 -3.11
N GLY A 49 -10.73 -10.07 -2.18
CA GLY A 49 -10.90 -10.43 -0.78
C GLY A 49 -11.84 -9.48 -0.04
N PHE A 50 -11.83 -8.19 -0.38
CA PHE A 50 -12.69 -7.21 0.28
C PHE A 50 -14.19 -7.49 0.13
N PRO A 51 -14.77 -7.80 -1.05
CA PRO A 51 -16.19 -8.14 -1.14
C PRO A 51 -16.57 -9.43 -0.40
N LEU A 52 -15.63 -10.37 -0.22
CA LEU A 52 -15.87 -11.57 0.59
C LEU A 52 -15.84 -11.27 2.10
N PHE A 53 -14.95 -10.38 2.54
CA PHE A 53 -14.82 -9.98 3.94
C PHE A 53 -15.82 -8.89 4.36
N ALA A 54 -16.22 -8.01 3.44
CA ALA A 54 -17.12 -6.89 3.70
C ALA A 54 -18.42 -7.29 4.41
N PRO A 55 -19.20 -8.31 3.96
CA PRO A 55 -20.43 -8.67 4.66
C PRO A 55 -20.17 -9.16 6.08
N ALA A 56 -19.12 -9.95 6.30
CA ALA A 56 -18.74 -10.42 7.64
C ALA A 56 -18.27 -9.25 8.53
N MET A 57 -17.51 -8.31 7.98
CA MET A 57 -17.06 -7.10 8.67
C MET A 57 -18.24 -6.21 9.07
N TYR A 58 -19.15 -5.94 8.13
CA TYR A 58 -20.33 -5.12 8.39
C TYR A 58 -21.31 -5.78 9.36
N HIS A 59 -21.44 -7.11 9.35
CA HIS A 59 -22.30 -7.83 10.30
C HIS A 59 -21.76 -7.78 11.73
N ASN A 60 -20.45 -7.99 11.92
CA ASN A 60 -19.86 -8.07 13.27
C ASN A 60 -19.57 -6.69 13.89
N LEU A 61 -19.07 -5.73 13.12
CA LEU A 61 -18.67 -4.41 13.64
C LEU A 61 -19.75 -3.33 13.48
N GLY A 62 -20.69 -3.52 12.55
CA GLY A 62 -21.62 -2.47 12.16
C GLY A 62 -20.98 -1.39 11.28
N ILE A 63 -21.82 -0.64 10.57
CA ILE A 63 -21.41 0.33 9.54
C ILE A 63 -20.42 1.40 10.03
N HIS A 64 -20.53 1.83 11.29
CA HIS A 64 -19.69 2.90 11.84
C HIS A 64 -18.28 2.41 12.22
N TRP A 65 -18.17 1.22 12.80
CA TRP A 65 -16.87 0.66 13.18
C TRP A 65 -16.13 0.10 11.97
N ALA A 66 -16.85 -0.49 11.00
CA ALA A 66 -16.31 -0.95 9.73
C ALA A 66 -15.51 0.13 9.00
N SER A 67 -16.09 1.32 8.84
CA SER A 67 -15.42 2.44 8.17
C SER A 67 -14.24 2.99 8.98
N SER A 68 -14.36 3.04 10.30
CA SER A 68 -13.29 3.48 11.20
C SER A 68 -12.08 2.54 11.17
N LEU A 69 -12.30 1.22 11.08
CA LEU A 69 -11.24 0.22 10.96
C LEU A 69 -10.45 0.41 9.65
N LEU A 70 -11.16 0.60 8.52
CA LEU A 70 -10.51 0.84 7.22
C LEU A 70 -9.77 2.17 7.21
N GLY A 71 -10.34 3.21 7.83
CA GLY A 71 -9.67 4.49 8.02
C GLY A 71 -8.41 4.39 8.87
N PHE A 72 -8.47 3.66 9.99
CA PHE A 72 -7.33 3.43 10.88
C PHE A 72 -6.24 2.60 10.18
N LEU A 73 -6.62 1.57 9.42
CA LEU A 73 -5.71 0.78 8.62
C LEU A 73 -5.00 1.66 7.57
N GLY A 74 -5.75 2.55 6.89
CA GLY A 74 -5.18 3.56 6.00
C GLY A 74 -4.19 4.50 6.69
N LEU A 75 -4.54 4.99 7.89
CA LEU A 75 -3.64 5.81 8.71
C LEU A 75 -2.37 5.05 9.14
N ALA A 76 -2.46 3.74 9.39
CA ALA A 76 -1.29 2.92 9.70
C ALA A 76 -0.32 2.80 8.52
N TYR A 77 -0.78 2.94 7.27
CA TYR A 77 0.09 2.97 6.09
C TYR A 77 0.81 4.32 5.90
N VAL A 78 0.28 5.43 6.42
CA VAL A 78 0.87 6.78 6.30
C VAL A 78 2.28 6.89 6.92
N PRO A 79 2.56 6.42 8.15
CA PRO A 79 3.88 6.56 8.76
C PRO A 79 4.95 5.67 8.12
N ILE A 80 4.59 4.64 7.34
CA ILE A 80 5.54 3.68 6.76
C ILE A 80 6.63 4.34 5.88
N PRO A 81 6.28 5.18 4.87
CA PRO A 81 7.30 5.86 4.07
C PRO A 81 8.14 6.85 4.88
N PHE A 82 7.55 7.55 5.85
CA PHE A 82 8.30 8.46 6.73
C PHE A 82 9.28 7.71 7.61
N LEU A 83 8.86 6.56 8.16
CA LEU A 83 9.69 5.74 9.00
C LEU A 83 10.84 5.13 8.20
N PHE A 84 10.59 4.67 6.98
CA PHE A 84 11.66 4.20 6.08
C PHE A 84 12.63 5.32 5.70
N TYR A 85 12.14 6.53 5.40
CA TYR A 85 13.00 7.68 5.10
C TYR A 85 13.85 8.09 6.31
N PHE A 86 13.27 8.16 7.52
CA PHE A 86 13.99 8.49 8.75
C PHE A 86 14.97 7.40 9.16
N VAL A 87 14.62 6.12 9.04
CA VAL A 87 15.55 5.02 9.35
C VAL A 87 16.66 4.96 8.31
N SER A 88 16.38 5.22 7.04
CA SER A 88 17.40 5.27 5.99
C SER A 88 18.30 6.50 6.12
N ILE A 89 17.81 7.61 6.68
CA ILE A 89 18.63 8.78 7.03
C ILE A 89 19.44 8.55 8.33
N HIS A 90 19.14 7.50 9.09
CA HIS A 90 19.94 7.05 10.23
C HIS A 90 20.72 5.76 9.89
N PRO A 91 21.74 5.82 9.03
CA PRO A 91 22.76 4.76 8.99
C PRO A 91 23.52 4.83 10.33
N PRO A 92 23.75 3.72 11.08
CA PRO A 92 24.79 2.76 10.65
C PRO A 92 24.67 1.32 11.26
N VAL A 93 24.61 0.26 10.44
CA VAL A 93 25.03 -1.09 10.95
C VAL A 93 25.67 -2.03 9.92
N SER A 94 25.72 -1.68 8.62
CA SER A 94 26.48 -2.47 7.64
C SER A 94 27.99 -2.49 7.88
N LYS A 95 28.51 -1.63 8.77
CA LYS A 95 29.92 -1.64 9.19
C LYS A 95 30.22 -2.61 10.35
N ALA A 96 29.22 -3.16 11.04
CA ALA A 96 29.44 -3.98 12.24
C ALA A 96 29.66 -5.48 11.99
N TRP A 97 29.27 -6.00 10.82
CA TRP A 97 29.42 -7.43 10.48
C TRP A 97 30.42 -7.69 9.34
N SER A 98 31.23 -6.70 8.99
CA SER A 98 32.28 -6.82 7.95
C SER A 98 33.70 -6.79 8.51
N SER A 99 33.87 -6.77 9.84
CA SER A 99 35.16 -6.92 10.51
C SER A 99 35.14 -8.17 11.40
N GLY A 100 35.12 -9.32 10.73
CA GLY A 100 35.16 -10.67 11.28
C GLY A 100 34.96 -11.66 10.13
#